data_AF-A0A497NRS4-F1
#
_entry.id   AF-A0A497NRS4-F1
#
_cell.length_a   1.000
_cell.length_b   1.000
_cell.length_c   1.000
_cell.angle_alpha   90.00
_cell.angle_beta   90.00
_cell.angle_gamma   90.00
#
_symmetry.space_group_name_H-M   'P 1'
#
loop_
_entity.id
_entity.type
_entity.pdbx_description
1 polymer ?
#
loop_
_entity_poly.entity_id
_entity_poly.type
_entity_poly.pdbx_seq_one_letter_code
_entity_poly.pdbx_strand_id
1 'polypeptide(L)' 'MGVRVRIRIKSSKEEIETPALVNTGFETEQPEILLPVKLAEKLGLYPPDHGSMLEEYSVVGGTTLIIKSP' A
#
# COMPACT_ATOMS: atom_id res chain seq x y z
N MET A 1 16.64 -8.48 -4.38
CA MET A 1 16.87 -7.33 -5.30
C MET A 1 15.55 -6.59 -5.41
N GLY A 2 15.52 -5.26 -5.27
CA GLY A 2 14.29 -4.48 -5.47
C GLY A 2 14.20 -3.96 -6.90
N VAL A 3 13.04 -4.13 -7.55
CA VAL A 3 12.80 -3.59 -8.90
C VAL A 3 11.96 -2.32 -8.77
N ARG A 4 12.46 -1.20 -9.30
CA ARG A 4 11.66 0.04 -9.36
C ARG A 4 10.85 0.04 -10.65
N VAL A 5 9.54 0.14 -10.51
CA VAL A 5 8.58 0.20 -11.62
C VAL A 5 7.80 1.49 -11.55
N ARG A 6 7.30 1.97 -12.69
CA ARG A 6 6.30 3.04 -12.72
C ARG A 6 4.93 2.38 -12.73
N ILE A 7 4.08 2.77 -11.78
CA ILE A 7 2.72 2.26 -11.66
C ILE A 7 1.73 3.40 -11.81
N ARG A 8 0.52 3.03 -12.20
CA ARG A 8 -0.65 3.90 -12.15
C ARG A 8 -1.62 3.33 -11.13
N ILE A 9 -2.04 4.16 -10.19
CA ILE A 9 -3.00 3.80 -9.15
C ILE A 9 -4.26 4.61 -9.40
N LYS A 10 -5.39 3.93 -9.50
CA LYS A 10 -6.70 4.53 -9.73
C LYS A 10 -7.62 4.21 -8.56
N SER A 11 -8.12 5.23 -7.89
CA SER A 11 -9.20 5.13 -6.92
C SER A 11 -10.53 5.55 -7.56
N SER A 12 -11.60 5.52 -6.78
CA SER A 12 -12.91 6.06 -7.20
C SER A 12 -12.90 7.58 -7.42
N LYS A 13 -11.94 8.29 -6.82
CA LYS A 13 -11.88 9.76 -6.83
C LYS A 13 -10.75 10.29 -7.71
N GLU A 14 -9.60 9.63 -7.71
CA GLU A 14 -8.35 10.18 -8.22
C GLU A 14 -7.49 9.11 -8.92
N GLU A 15 -6.59 9.56 -9.79
CA GLU A 15 -5.64 8.70 -10.51
C GLU A 15 -4.23 9.32 -10.47
N ILE A 16 -3.24 8.53 -10.06
CA ILE A 16 -1.86 9.00 -9.87
C ILE A 16 -0.86 8.02 -10.49
N GLU A 17 0.09 8.55 -11.25
CA GLU A 17 1.29 7.82 -11.65
C GLU A 17 2.45 8.11 -10.69
N THR A 18 3.08 7.06 -10.17
CA THR A 18 4.17 7.19 -9.19
C THR A 18 5.15 6.02 -9.34
N PRO A 19 6.45 6.20 -9.03
CA PRO A 19 7.36 5.07 -8.89
C PRO A 19 6.96 4.21 -7.67
N ALA A 20 7.03 2.89 -7.84
CA ALA A 20 6.89 1.91 -6.78
C ALA A 20 8.09 0.96 -6.74
N LEU A 21 8.36 0.38 -5.58
CA LEU A 21 9.40 -0.60 -5.38
C LEU A 21 8.74 -1.98 -5.21
N VAL A 22 8.98 -2.87 -6.17
CA VAL A 22 8.60 -4.28 -6.06
C VAL A 22 9.70 -4.98 -5.27
N ASN A 23 9.36 -5.41 -4.07
CA ASN A 23 10.29 -6.01 -3.12
C ASN A 23 10.25 -7.55 -3.21
N THR A 24 11.36 -8.21 -2.88
CA THR A 24 11.47 -9.67 -2.65
C THR A 24 11.59 -10.00 -1.15
N GLY A 25 11.06 -9.14 -0.26
CA GLY A 25 11.28 -9.22 1.19
C GLY A 25 9.99 -9.18 2.02
N PHE A 26 8.85 -9.11 1.35
CA PHE A 26 7.53 -9.32 1.90
C PHE A 26 6.74 -10.03 0.79
N GLU A 27 6.24 -11.22 1.10
CA GLU A 27 5.47 -12.05 0.19
C GLU A 27 4.10 -12.28 0.80
N THR A 28 3.08 -12.28 -0.04
CA THR A 28 1.69 -12.49 0.33
C THR A 28 1.04 -13.30 -0.79
N GLU A 29 0.02 -14.08 -0.45
CA GLU A 29 -0.74 -14.93 -1.39
C GLU A 29 -1.47 -14.10 -2.45
N GLN A 30 -1.75 -12.83 -2.16
CA GLN A 30 -2.47 -11.92 -3.05
C GLN A 30 -1.60 -10.71 -3.38
N PRO A 31 -1.70 -10.14 -4.59
CA PRO A 31 -0.99 -8.91 -4.91
C PRO A 31 -1.41 -7.77 -3.97
N GLU A 32 -0.45 -7.24 -3.23
CA GLU A 32 -0.68 -6.12 -2.31
C GLU A 32 0.21 -4.93 -2.68
N ILE A 33 -0.29 -3.72 -2.39
CA ILE A 33 0.46 -2.47 -2.54
C ILE A 33 0.35 -1.65 -1.26
N LEU A 34 1.51 -1.33 -0.67
CA LEU A 34 1.59 -0.45 0.49
C LEU A 34 1.65 1.00 0.04
N LEU A 35 0.69 1.81 0.49
CA LEU A 35 0.61 3.24 0.17
C LEU A 35 1.09 4.07 1.36
N PRO A 36 2.05 5.01 1.17
CA PRO A 36 2.31 6.04 2.17
C PRO A 36 1.05 6.85 2.44
N VAL A 37 0.80 7.25 3.70
CA VAL A 37 -0.42 7.99 4.10
C VAL A 37 -0.67 9.21 3.21
N LYS A 38 0.37 10.01 2.91
CA LYS A 38 0.26 11.18 2.03
C LYS A 38 -0.18 10.85 0.61
N LEU A 39 0.14 9.65 0.11
CA LEU A 39 -0.32 9.19 -1.20
C LEU A 39 -1.77 8.71 -1.12
N ALA A 40 -2.14 8.01 -0.04
CA ALA A 40 -3.52 7.59 0.21
C ALA A 40 -4.47 8.80 0.38
N GLU A 41 -4.04 9.87 1.05
CA GLU A 41 -4.77 11.14 1.14
C GLU A 41 -5.03 11.74 -0.24
N LYS A 42 -4.00 11.79 -1.09
CA LYS A 42 -4.13 12.30 -2.47
C LYS A 42 -5.03 11.43 -3.34
N LEU A 43 -5.08 10.13 -3.08
CA LEU A 43 -5.98 9.20 -3.76
C LEU A 43 -7.41 9.23 -3.16
N GLY A 44 -7.64 10.00 -2.10
CA GLY A 44 -8.92 10.07 -1.40
C GLY A 44 -9.31 8.76 -0.70
N LEU A 45 -8.32 7.92 -0.39
CA LEU A 45 -8.40 6.65 0.35
C LEU A 45 -8.11 6.82 1.86
N TYR A 46 -7.68 8.02 2.26
CA TYR A 46 -7.47 8.40 3.66
C TYR A 46 -8.34 9.63 3.99
N PRO A 47 -9.05 9.68 5.14
CA PRO A 47 -9.10 8.65 6.19
C PRO A 47 -9.73 7.33 5.70
N PRO A 48 -9.33 6.18 6.28
CA PRO A 48 -9.79 4.87 5.84
C PRO A 48 -11.31 4.72 6.02
N ASP A 49 -11.94 4.01 5.09
CA ASP A 49 -13.39 3.76 5.12
C ASP A 49 -13.80 2.87 6.31
N HIS A 50 -15.09 2.94 6.67
CA HIS A 50 -15.69 2.07 7.68
C HIS A 50 -15.48 0.60 7.30
N GLY A 51 -14.84 -0.17 8.18
CA GLY A 51 -14.51 -1.58 7.95
C GLY A 51 -13.02 -1.84 7.64
N SER A 52 -12.19 -0.80 7.57
CA SER A 52 -10.74 -0.97 7.50
C SER A 52 -10.20 -1.61 8.78
N MET A 53 -9.24 -2.52 8.64
CA MET A 53 -8.67 -3.30 9.74
C MET A 53 -7.22 -2.91 9.99
N LEU A 54 -6.79 -3.02 11.25
CA LEU A 54 -5.38 -2.98 11.60
C LEU A 54 -4.82 -4.40 11.51
N GLU A 55 -3.87 -4.61 10.60
CA GLU A 55 -3.17 -5.88 10.45
C GLU A 55 -1.69 -5.71 10.80
N GLU A 56 -1.12 -6.71 11.47
CA GLU A 56 0.31 -6.76 11.78
C GLU A 56 1.04 -7.51 10.67
N TYR A 57 2.03 -6.85 10.08
CA TYR A 57 2.85 -7.37 8.99
C TYR A 57 4.23 -7.71 9.52
N SER A 58 4.69 -8.94 9.25
CA SER A 58 6.08 -9.34 9.47
C SER A 58 6.94 -8.89 8.30
N VAL A 59 7.94 -8.06 8.58
CA VAL A 59 8.90 -7.53 7.60
C VAL A 59 10.32 -7.88 8.04
N VAL A 60 11.30 -7.68 7.17
CA VAL A 60 12.72 -8.00 7.45
C VAL A 60 13.25 -7.36 8.75
N GLY A 61 12.68 -6.22 9.17
CA GLY A 61 13.08 -5.49 10.37
C GLY A 61 12.26 -5.76 11.65
N GLY A 62 11.31 -6.69 11.64
CA GLY A 62 10.40 -6.94 12.77
C GLY A 62 8.93 -6.92 12.34
N THR A 63 8.04 -6.42 13.18
CA THR A 63 6.62 -6.25 12.83
C THR A 63 6.24 -4.78 12.65
N THR A 64 5.24 -4.53 11.82
CA THR A 64 4.67 -3.20 11.62
C THR A 64 3.16 -3.28 11.48
N LEU A 65 2.46 -2.24 11.94
CA LEU A 65 1.01 -2.14 11.83
C LEU A 65 0.64 -1.42 10.55
N ILE A 66 -0.22 -2.05 9.76
CA ILE A 66 -0.74 -1.52 8.50
C ILE A 66 -2.26 -1.40 8.63
N ILE A 67 -2.80 -0.31 8.08
CA ILE A 67 -4.25 -0.18 7.91
C ILE A 67 -4.60 -0.82 6.56
N LYS A 68 -5.39 -1.88 6.61
CA LYS A 68 -5.89 -2.57 5.42
C LYS A 68 -7.32 -2.12 5.15
N SER A 69 -7.50 -1.48 3.99
CA SER A 69 -8.83 -1.21 3.46
C SER A 69 -9.39 -2.49 2.82
N PRO A 70 -10.71 -2.72 2.93
CA PRO A 70 -11.38 -3.90 2.36
C PRO A 70 -11.32 -3.95 0.83
#